data_AF-A0A939AM59-F1
#
_entry.id   AF-A0A939AM59-F1
#
_cell.length_a   1.000
_cell.length_b   1.000
_cell.length_c   1.000
_cell.angle_alpha   90.00
_cell.angle_beta   90.00
_cell.angle_gamma   90.00
#
_symmetry.space_group_name_H-M   'P 1'
#
loop_
_entity.id
_entity.type
_entity.pdbx_description
1 polymer ?
#
loop_
_entity_poly.entity_id
_entity_poly.type
_entity_poly.pdbx_seq_one_letter_code
_entity_poly.pdbx_strand_id
1 'polypeptide(L)'
;TVLGFLEALAAALGCRTLRYAAGDRALYHAAAVTASNSVVALLEVAAALWQSAGLERAEALAALLPLTRSALAAVETLGTAQGLTGPVVRGDATTVARHLDALRTLSSEAIQLYADLAQATLTLAVRSGRLEAGPAETLRALLNSVRTGSADA
;
A
#
# COMPACT_ATOMS: atom_id res chain seq x y z
N THR A 1 25.78 -28.18 12.64
CA THR A 1 24.81 -27.55 13.57
C THR A 1 23.43 -27.64 12.96
N VAL A 2 22.36 -27.50 13.75
CA VAL A 2 20.98 -27.44 13.22
C VAL A 2 20.83 -26.33 12.17
N LEU A 3 21.45 -25.17 12.42
CA LEU A 3 21.46 -24.05 11.46
C LEU A 3 22.04 -24.46 10.10
N GLY A 4 23.23 -25.07 10.08
CA GLY A 4 23.86 -25.47 8.81
C GLY A 4 23.06 -26.52 8.04
N PHE A 5 22.38 -27.44 8.75
CA PHE A 5 21.46 -28.39 8.11
C PHE A 5 20.26 -27.68 7.47
N LEU A 6 19.62 -26.75 8.19
CA LEU A 6 18.48 -25.99 7.66
C LEU A 6 18.86 -25.10 6.47
N GLU A 7 20.05 -24.51 6.48
CA GLU A 7 20.56 -23.73 5.35
C GLU A 7 20.81 -24.59 4.11
N ALA A 8 21.39 -25.79 4.28
CA ALA A 8 21.58 -26.75 3.20
C ALA A 8 20.23 -27.25 2.63
N LEU A 9 19.25 -27.53 3.51
CA LEU A 9 17.91 -27.92 3.09
C LEU A 9 17.22 -26.80 2.29
N ALA A 10 17.27 -25.55 2.77
CA ALA A 10 16.70 -24.41 2.07
C ALA A 10 17.34 -24.23 0.68
N ALA A 11 18.66 -24.34 0.59
CA ALA A 11 19.38 -24.28 -0.68
C ALA A 11 18.97 -25.41 -1.64
N ALA A 12 18.80 -26.64 -1.14
CA ALA A 12 18.35 -27.78 -1.94
C ALA A 12 16.92 -27.60 -2.50
N LEU A 13 16.08 -26.81 -1.83
CA LEU A 13 14.74 -26.42 -2.29
C LEU A 13 14.74 -25.18 -3.20
N GLY A 14 15.91 -24.64 -3.55
CA GLY A 14 16.03 -23.41 -4.35
C GLY A 14 15.68 -22.13 -3.59
N CYS A 15 15.56 -22.19 -2.26
CA CYS A 15 15.30 -21.03 -1.42
C CYS A 15 16.59 -20.29 -1.09
N ARG A 16 16.47 -18.97 -0.88
CA ARG A 16 17.53 -18.13 -0.32
C ARG A 16 17.29 -17.93 1.17
N THR A 17 18.29 -18.19 2.00
CA THR A 17 18.21 -17.93 3.44
C THR A 17 18.53 -16.48 3.75
N LEU A 18 17.81 -15.91 4.72
CA LEU A 18 18.03 -14.57 5.24
C LEU A 18 18.33 -14.69 6.74
N ARG A 19 19.34 -13.96 7.22
CA ARG A 19 19.70 -13.91 8.64
C ARG A 19 19.35 -12.53 9.20
N TYR A 20 18.71 -12.51 10.37
CA TYR A 20 18.36 -11.31 11.13
C TYR A 20 18.76 -11.49 12.60
N ALA A 21 18.80 -10.40 13.36
CA ALA A 21 19.24 -10.45 14.75
C ALA A 21 18.23 -11.20 15.63
N ALA A 22 18.72 -11.82 16.70
CA ALA A 22 17.85 -12.46 17.68
C ALA A 22 16.92 -11.41 18.30
N GLY A 23 15.60 -11.63 18.21
CA GLY A 23 14.57 -10.69 18.67
C GLY A 23 13.66 -10.15 17.55
N ASP A 24 14.11 -10.18 16.29
CA ASP A 24 13.38 -9.53 15.18
C ASP A 24 12.31 -10.42 14.52
N ARG A 25 12.00 -11.59 15.08
CA ARG A 25 11.03 -12.53 14.47
C ARG A 25 9.63 -11.91 14.31
N ALA A 26 9.21 -11.11 15.28
CA ALA A 26 7.94 -10.40 15.22
C ALA A 26 7.92 -9.37 14.08
N LEU A 27 8.99 -8.59 13.94
CA LEU A 27 9.13 -7.60 12.87
C LEU A 27 9.17 -8.27 11.49
N TYR A 28 9.93 -9.36 11.35
CA TYR A 28 9.95 -10.18 10.14
C TYR A 28 8.55 -10.66 9.75
N HIS A 29 7.81 -11.21 10.71
CA HIS A 29 6.48 -11.75 10.46
C HIS A 29 5.48 -10.64 10.11
N ALA A 30 5.53 -9.51 10.81
CA ALA A 30 4.70 -8.34 10.51
C ALA A 30 4.95 -7.85 9.07
N ALA A 31 6.22 -7.71 8.67
CA ALA A 31 6.57 -7.31 7.30
C ALA A 31 6.04 -8.30 6.25
N ALA A 32 6.15 -9.61 6.50
CA ALA A 32 5.60 -10.63 5.61
C ALA A 32 4.08 -10.52 5.50
N VAL A 33 3.37 -10.39 6.63
CA VAL A 33 1.91 -10.22 6.68
C VAL A 33 1.46 -8.95 5.95
N THR A 34 2.18 -7.84 6.11
CA THR A 34 1.89 -6.59 5.39
C THR A 34 2.07 -6.74 3.87
N ALA A 35 3.07 -7.50 3.43
CA ALA A 35 3.34 -7.73 2.02
C ALA A 35 2.45 -8.81 1.37
N SER A 36 1.74 -9.64 2.16
CA SER A 36 0.88 -10.72 1.66
C SER A 36 -0.58 -10.55 2.07
N ASN A 37 -0.90 -10.73 3.35
CA ASN A 37 -2.27 -10.83 3.85
C ASN A 37 -2.98 -9.48 3.73
N SER A 38 -2.27 -8.38 4.02
CA SER A 38 -2.84 -7.04 3.87
C SER A 38 -3.15 -6.69 2.41
N VAL A 39 -2.47 -7.28 1.42
CA VAL A 39 -2.80 -7.09 0.00
C VAL A 39 -4.16 -7.72 -0.33
N VAL A 40 -4.45 -8.89 0.24
CA VAL A 40 -5.77 -9.54 0.08
C VAL A 40 -6.87 -8.68 0.70
N ALA A 41 -6.66 -8.20 1.93
CA ALA A 41 -7.61 -7.29 2.59
C ALA A 41 -7.79 -5.97 1.82
N LEU A 42 -6.72 -5.41 1.26
CA LEU A 42 -6.79 -4.20 0.44
C LEU A 42 -7.62 -4.42 -0.83
N LEU A 43 -7.44 -5.56 -1.50
CA LEU A 43 -8.25 -5.94 -2.66
C LEU A 43 -9.72 -6.14 -2.30
N GLU A 44 -10.00 -6.69 -1.10
CA GLU A 44 -11.36 -6.82 -0.59
C GLU A 44 -12.05 -5.44 -0.53
N VAL A 45 -11.41 -4.49 0.15
CA VAL A 45 -11.90 -3.10 0.27
C VAL A 45 -12.03 -2.44 -1.10
N ALA A 46 -11.02 -2.55 -1.96
CA ALA A 46 -11.04 -1.92 -3.29
C ALA A 46 -12.21 -2.41 -4.14
N ALA A 47 -12.48 -3.72 -4.13
CA ALA A 47 -13.62 -4.27 -4.88
C ALA A 47 -14.96 -3.87 -4.23
N ALA A 48 -15.03 -3.67 -2.90
CA ALA A 48 -16.24 -3.20 -2.22
C ALA A 48 -16.56 -1.75 -2.60
N LEU A 49 -15.54 -0.92 -2.79
CA LEU A 49 -15.71 0.44 -3.32
C LEU A 49 -16.33 0.43 -4.72
N TRP A 50 -15.86 -0.44 -5.61
CA TRP A 50 -16.45 -0.60 -6.95
C TRP A 50 -17.88 -1.17 -6.91
N GLN A 51 -18.16 -2.05 -5.95
CA GLN A 51 -19.52 -2.54 -5.71
C GLN A 51 -20.47 -1.41 -5.29
N SER A 52 -20.00 -0.48 -4.44
CA SER A 52 -20.80 0.71 -4.09
C SER A 52 -21.09 1.64 -5.28
N ALA A 53 -20.30 1.51 -6.36
CA ALA A 53 -20.51 2.21 -7.63
C ALA A 53 -21.39 1.40 -8.62
N GLY A 54 -21.98 0.29 -8.20
CA GLY A 54 -22.96 -0.49 -8.98
C GLY A 54 -22.40 -1.69 -9.75
N LEU A 55 -21.12 -2.06 -9.54
CA LEU A 55 -20.52 -3.25 -10.15
C LEU A 55 -20.79 -4.50 -9.30
N GLU A 56 -20.87 -5.67 -9.94
CA GLU A 56 -20.88 -6.93 -9.21
C GLU A 56 -19.51 -7.18 -8.55
N ARG A 57 -19.52 -7.75 -7.34
CA ARG A 57 -18.30 -7.94 -6.55
C ARG A 57 -17.24 -8.77 -7.28
N ALA A 58 -17.66 -9.85 -7.94
CA ALA A 58 -16.77 -10.72 -8.69
C ALA A 58 -16.14 -10.02 -9.91
N GLU A 59 -16.93 -9.21 -10.62
CA GLU A 59 -16.48 -8.43 -11.78
C GLU A 59 -15.49 -7.35 -11.35
N ALA A 60 -15.79 -6.64 -10.24
CA ALA A 60 -14.89 -5.65 -9.66
C ALA A 60 -13.53 -6.26 -9.31
N LEU A 61 -13.51 -7.40 -8.61
CA LEU A 61 -12.27 -8.07 -8.25
C LEU A 61 -11.50 -8.54 -9.50
N ALA A 62 -12.19 -9.13 -10.48
CA ALA A 62 -11.59 -9.57 -11.73
C ALA A 62 -10.91 -8.41 -12.49
N ALA A 63 -11.51 -7.23 -12.48
CA ALA A 63 -10.96 -6.03 -13.13
C ALA A 63 -9.82 -5.36 -12.34
N LEU A 64 -9.83 -5.44 -11.00
CA LEU A 64 -8.80 -4.85 -10.13
C LEU A 64 -7.52 -5.70 -10.05
N LEU A 65 -7.63 -7.03 -10.18
CA LEU A 65 -6.48 -7.94 -10.10
C LEU A 65 -5.38 -7.63 -11.14
N PRO A 66 -5.68 -7.37 -12.43
CA PRO A 66 -4.68 -6.94 -13.41
C PRO A 66 -3.91 -5.68 -13.00
N LEU A 67 -4.58 -4.69 -12.41
CA LEU A 67 -3.93 -3.45 -11.94
C LEU A 67 -2.92 -3.75 -10.82
N THR A 68 -3.29 -4.64 -9.90
CA THR A 68 -2.40 -5.05 -8.80
C THR A 68 -1.19 -5.84 -9.32
N ARG A 69 -1.40 -6.74 -10.29
CA ARG A 69 -0.29 -7.44 -10.95
C ARG A 69 0.65 -6.49 -11.67
N SER A 70 0.11 -5.47 -12.35
CA SER A 70 0.92 -4.44 -13.01
C SER A 70 1.76 -3.64 -12.01
N ALA A 71 1.20 -3.28 -10.86
CA ALA A 71 1.93 -2.61 -9.80
C ALA A 71 3.09 -3.48 -9.24
N LEU A 72 2.86 -4.78 -9.04
CA LEU A 72 3.91 -5.71 -8.62
C LEU A 72 5.02 -5.84 -9.67
N ALA A 73 4.65 -6.00 -10.95
CA ALA A 73 5.63 -6.05 -12.04
C ALA A 73 6.46 -4.77 -12.15
N ALA A 74 5.86 -3.60 -11.89
CA ALA A 74 6.59 -2.34 -11.83
C ALA A 74 7.61 -2.31 -10.68
N VAL A 75 7.27 -2.89 -9.52
CA VAL A 75 8.22 -3.01 -8.40
C VAL A 75 9.35 -3.98 -8.72
N GLU A 76 9.07 -5.11 -9.38
CA GLU A 76 10.09 -6.08 -9.78
C GLU A 76 11.10 -5.48 -10.77
N THR A 77 10.64 -4.63 -11.68
CA THR A 77 11.46 -4.07 -12.76
C THR A 77 12.14 -2.76 -12.39
N LEU A 78 11.48 -1.88 -11.64
CA LEU A 78 11.93 -0.52 -11.34
C LEU A 78 12.22 -0.28 -9.86
N GLY A 79 11.86 -1.21 -8.97
CA GLY A 79 11.85 -0.98 -7.53
C GLY A 79 10.68 -0.11 -7.07
N THR A 80 10.54 0.04 -5.74
CA THR A 80 9.35 0.69 -5.15
C THR A 80 9.26 2.18 -5.46
N ALA A 81 10.38 2.91 -5.45
CA ALA A 81 10.37 4.35 -5.67
C ALA A 81 10.00 4.73 -7.12
N GLN A 82 10.52 4.01 -8.12
CA GLN A 82 10.33 4.32 -9.54
C GLN A 82 9.09 3.62 -10.10
N GLY A 83 8.75 2.42 -9.59
CA GLY A 83 7.52 1.73 -9.93
C GLY A 83 6.25 2.38 -9.39
N LEU A 84 6.36 3.23 -8.36
CA LEU A 84 5.23 3.98 -7.83
C LEU A 84 4.72 5.01 -8.84
N THR A 85 3.40 5.08 -9.04
CA THR A 85 2.73 6.06 -9.90
C THR A 85 1.48 6.61 -9.21
N GLY A 86 0.69 7.41 -9.92
CA GLY A 86 -0.61 7.90 -9.43
C GLY A 86 -0.59 9.37 -8.98
N PRO A 87 -1.74 9.87 -8.50
CA PRO A 87 -1.94 11.30 -8.25
C PRO A 87 -1.05 11.86 -7.14
N VAL A 88 -0.77 11.06 -6.10
CA VAL A 88 0.11 11.49 -5.00
C VAL A 88 1.53 11.79 -5.50
N VAL A 89 2.12 10.92 -6.32
CA VAL A 89 3.48 11.14 -6.87
C VAL A 89 3.52 12.36 -7.79
N ARG A 90 2.42 12.66 -8.48
CA ARG A 90 2.31 13.83 -9.37
C ARG A 90 2.00 15.13 -8.64
N GLY A 91 1.75 15.10 -7.32
CA GLY A 91 1.32 16.29 -6.58
C GLY A 91 -0.12 16.73 -6.86
N ASP A 92 -0.94 15.84 -7.42
CA ASP A 92 -2.32 16.15 -7.82
C ASP A 92 -3.28 16.11 -6.63
N ALA A 93 -3.23 17.17 -5.82
CA ALA A 93 -4.07 17.33 -4.64
C ALA A 93 -5.57 17.41 -4.98
N THR A 94 -5.92 17.93 -6.16
CA THR A 94 -7.31 18.02 -6.61
C THR A 94 -7.93 16.64 -6.78
N THR A 95 -7.24 15.72 -7.46
CA THR A 95 -7.70 14.34 -7.60
C THR A 95 -7.78 13.64 -6.25
N VAL A 96 -6.78 13.81 -5.38
CA VAL A 96 -6.79 13.22 -4.02
C VAL A 96 -7.96 13.74 -3.19
N ALA A 97 -8.25 15.05 -3.23
CA ALA A 97 -9.39 15.63 -2.52
C ALA A 97 -10.72 15.02 -2.98
N ARG A 98 -10.92 14.88 -4.30
CA ARG A 98 -12.11 14.23 -4.85
C ARG A 98 -12.27 12.77 -4.41
N HIS A 99 -11.16 12.04 -4.30
CA HIS A 99 -11.21 10.67 -3.77
C HIS A 99 -11.65 10.66 -2.31
N LEU A 100 -11.08 11.54 -1.48
CA LEU A 100 -11.45 11.64 -0.06
C LEU A 100 -12.92 12.00 0.13
N ASP A 101 -13.44 12.93 -0.68
CA ASP A 101 -14.86 13.30 -0.62
C ASP A 101 -15.78 12.14 -0.98
N ALA A 102 -15.46 11.39 -2.05
CA ALA A 102 -16.21 10.20 -2.44
C ALA A 102 -16.16 9.09 -1.37
N LEU A 103 -15.02 8.90 -0.71
CA LEU A 103 -14.87 7.91 0.36
C LEU A 103 -15.57 8.34 1.64
N ARG A 104 -15.59 9.65 1.95
CA ARG A 104 -16.26 10.20 3.14
C ARG A 104 -17.75 9.85 3.15
N THR A 105 -18.38 9.80 1.99
CA THR A 105 -19.81 9.44 1.86
C THR A 105 -20.07 7.95 1.95
N LEU A 106 -19.03 7.10 1.87
CA LEU A 106 -19.18 5.64 1.78
C LEU A 106 -18.83 4.91 3.07
N SER A 107 -17.63 5.15 3.63
CA SER A 107 -17.16 4.45 4.83
C SER A 107 -16.03 5.21 5.52
N SER A 108 -16.14 5.34 6.84
CA SER A 108 -15.11 5.95 7.68
C SER A 108 -13.81 5.14 7.70
N GLU A 109 -13.92 3.82 7.64
CA GLU A 109 -12.81 2.89 7.59
C GLU A 109 -12.10 2.95 6.23
N ALA A 110 -12.86 3.04 5.13
CA ALA A 110 -12.31 3.12 3.79
C ALA A 110 -11.57 4.44 3.54
N ILE A 111 -12.12 5.58 3.99
CA ILE A 111 -11.44 6.87 3.88
C ILE A 111 -10.15 6.89 4.73
N GLN A 112 -10.18 6.31 5.94
CA GLN A 112 -9.01 6.24 6.81
C GLN A 112 -7.90 5.37 6.20
N LEU A 113 -8.25 4.17 5.72
CA LEU A 113 -7.31 3.29 5.04
C LEU A 113 -6.68 3.96 3.80
N TYR A 114 -7.49 4.64 2.99
CA TYR A 114 -7.00 5.39 1.84
C TYR A 114 -6.02 6.48 2.26
N ALA A 115 -6.35 7.26 3.30
CA ALA A 115 -5.52 8.35 3.78
C ALA A 115 -4.17 7.84 4.32
N ASP A 116 -4.16 6.73 5.06
CA ASP A 116 -2.93 6.13 5.58
C ASP A 116 -2.03 5.59 4.45
N LEU A 117 -2.60 4.92 3.44
CA LEU A 117 -1.86 4.47 2.26
C LEU A 117 -1.35 5.64 1.42
N ALA A 118 -2.15 6.69 1.23
CA ALA A 118 -1.73 7.90 0.54
C ALA A 118 -0.61 8.63 1.29
N GLN A 119 -0.62 8.62 2.63
CA GLN A 119 0.45 9.20 3.45
C GLN A 119 1.76 8.40 3.35
N ALA A 120 1.68 7.07 3.32
CA ALA A 120 2.84 6.21 3.04
C ALA A 120 3.38 6.45 1.62
N THR A 121 2.49 6.60 0.64
CA THR A 121 2.82 6.93 -0.76
C THR A 121 3.52 8.28 -0.87
N LEU A 122 3.00 9.30 -0.19
CA LEU A 122 3.59 10.64 -0.14
C LEU A 122 5.00 10.61 0.46
N THR A 123 5.18 9.85 1.55
CA THR A 123 6.48 9.68 2.19
C THR A 123 7.51 9.05 1.25
N LEU A 124 7.10 8.03 0.47
CA LEU A 124 7.95 7.41 -0.54
C LEU A 124 8.27 8.37 -1.70
N ALA A 125 7.28 9.13 -2.18
CA ALA A 125 7.46 10.09 -3.28
C ALA A 125 8.46 11.21 -2.91
N VAL A 126 8.33 11.79 -1.71
CA VAL A 126 9.26 12.82 -1.21
C VAL A 126 10.66 12.25 -1.00
N ARG A 127 10.79 11.11 -0.32
CA ARG A 127 12.10 10.49 -0.05
C ARG A 127 12.84 10.09 -1.32
N SER A 128 12.12 9.74 -2.38
CA SER A 128 12.70 9.39 -3.68
C SER A 128 12.99 10.59 -4.58
N GLY A 129 12.73 11.82 -4.12
CA GLY A 129 12.94 13.03 -4.91
C GLY A 129 11.97 13.17 -6.09
N ARG A 130 10.85 12.43 -6.07
CA ARG A 130 9.87 12.42 -7.16
C ARG A 130 8.75 13.44 -6.98
N LEU A 131 8.72 14.12 -5.83
CA LEU A 131 7.73 15.14 -5.51
C LEU A 131 8.40 16.30 -4.75
N GLU A 132 8.22 17.50 -5.28
CA GLU A 132 8.70 18.75 -4.69
C GLU A 132 7.98 19.11 -3.38
N ALA A 133 8.64 19.91 -2.55
CA ALA A 133 8.17 20.25 -1.20
C ALA A 133 6.77 20.91 -1.19
N GLY A 134 6.51 21.88 -2.06
CA GLY A 134 5.24 22.61 -2.09
C GLY A 134 4.01 21.72 -2.31
N PRO A 135 3.93 20.97 -3.42
CA PRO A 135 2.84 20.01 -3.64
C PRO A 135 2.75 18.94 -2.54
N ALA A 136 3.89 18.51 -1.98
CA ALA A 136 3.91 17.54 -0.90
C ALA A 136 3.28 18.08 0.39
N GLU A 137 3.49 19.34 0.74
CA GLU A 137 2.89 20.01 1.90
C GLU A 137 1.37 20.10 1.75
N THR A 138 0.88 20.51 0.58
CA THR A 138 -0.56 20.56 0.28
C THR A 138 -1.22 19.20 0.44
N LEU A 139 -0.63 18.15 -0.13
CA LEU A 139 -1.12 16.78 0.03
C LEU A 139 -1.08 16.33 1.49
N ARG A 140 -0.03 16.65 2.24
CA ARG A 140 0.10 16.29 3.65
C ARG A 140 -0.99 16.94 4.51
N ALA A 141 -1.25 18.22 4.30
CA ALA A 141 -2.31 18.94 5.01
C ALA A 141 -3.68 18.31 4.74
N LEU A 142 -3.96 18.01 3.47
CA LEU A 142 -5.20 17.35 3.05
C LEU A 142 -5.38 15.98 3.73
N LEU A 143 -4.36 15.13 3.70
CA LEU A 143 -4.41 13.79 4.29
C LEU A 143 -4.54 13.82 5.81
N ASN A 144 -3.83 14.74 6.48
CA ASN A 144 -3.91 14.89 7.92
C ASN A 144 -5.31 15.29 8.40
N SER A 145 -6.05 16.10 7.62
CA SER A 145 -7.43 16.50 7.98
C SER A 145 -8.39 15.32 8.18
N VAL A 146 -8.14 14.20 7.48
CA VAL A 146 -8.90 12.95 7.63
C VAL A 146 -8.40 12.16 8.83
N ARG A 147 -7.08 12.00 8.93
CA ARG A 147 -6.44 11.14 9.94
C ARG A 147 -6.61 11.65 11.38
N THR A 148 -6.71 12.96 11.58
CA THR A 148 -6.93 13.53 12.92
C THR A 148 -8.40 13.54 13.33
N GLY A 149 -9.34 13.52 12.39
CA GLY A 149 -10.78 13.50 12.68
C GLY A 149 -11.31 12.19 13.28
N SER A 150 -10.50 11.12 13.26
CA SER A 150 -10.84 9.81 13.84
C SER A 150 -10.44 9.65 15.31
N ALA A 151 -9.65 10.56 15.88
CA ALA A 151 -9.18 10.45 17.26
C ALA A 151 -10.20 10.97 18.31
N ASP A 152 -11.23 11.68 17.86
CA ASP A 152 -12.23 12.34 18.71
C ASP A 152 -13.65 11.70 18.61
N ALA A 153 -13.76 10.48 18.04
CA ALA A 153 -15.00 9.71 17.93
C ALA A 153 -14.83 8.33 18.57
#